data_AF-A0A7S0LPU9-F1
#
_entry.id   AF-A0A7S0LPU9-F1
#
_cell.length_a   1.000
_cell.length_b   1.000
_cell.length_c   1.000
_cell.angle_alpha   90.00
_cell.angle_beta   90.00
_cell.angle_gamma   90.00
#
_symmetry.space_group_name_H-M   'P 1'
#
loop_
_entity.id
_entity.type
_entity.pdbx_description
1 polymer ?
#
loop_
_entity_poly.entity_id
_entity_poly.type
_entity_poly.pdbx_seq_one_letter_code
_entity_poly.pdbx_strand_id
1 'polypeptide(L)'
;PSRQPTTMAEQDRKKRRRARAPKHGQSATSRGWSSCPLLSHGYPPLLPHGYTPLLKPKGAVCNHGLPMPHSKTMPPVLLEGPPPLMPRRDAPIHRPIKRSWMPTQPPPFTLPRWVLTYDASTLQHLIQTELLPEPVIGLDIEWKPIFVKGQQPSPVGLIQLASHRIVVLAPVRHLRALPPALLELLVSPRIFKVGCGIKEDATKIARQYGIECASFCDVGGVAERLQQLDGMTFPGVEANQRVGVGLKSLAAAFGQTIAKPKSVSKSNWEARPLSQKQQRYAAEDAYVGLWLASCLHAAQDTELSIGPWLLDQACREGEGEIGACQVAAAASRAADGAPTQKRARL
;
A
#
# COMPACT_ATOMS: atom_id res chain seq x y z
N PRO A 1 -41.80 -25.54 -55.74
CA PRO A 1 -40.46 -25.19 -56.28
C PRO A 1 -39.91 -23.94 -55.57
N SER A 2 -39.46 -24.17 -54.34
CA SER A 2 -38.82 -23.20 -53.45
C SER A 2 -37.32 -23.14 -53.76
N ARG A 3 -36.79 -21.93 -54.01
CA ARG A 3 -35.35 -21.69 -54.15
C ARG A 3 -34.76 -21.24 -52.81
N GLN A 4 -33.72 -21.94 -52.39
CA GLN A 4 -32.65 -21.39 -51.53
C GLN A 4 -31.36 -21.19 -52.40
N PRO A 5 -30.14 -20.97 -51.86
CA PRO A 5 -29.52 -19.66 -51.64
C PRO A 5 -28.09 -19.54 -52.27
N THR A 6 -27.45 -18.37 -52.24
CA THR A 6 -25.99 -18.16 -52.48
C THR A 6 -25.57 -16.83 -51.79
N THR A 7 -24.69 -16.76 -50.78
CA THR A 7 -23.22 -16.95 -50.63
C THR A 7 -22.30 -15.92 -51.28
N MET A 8 -21.53 -15.25 -50.38
CA MET A 8 -20.13 -14.80 -50.44
C MET A 8 -19.66 -13.62 -51.33
N ALA A 9 -19.06 -12.64 -50.63
CA ALA A 9 -17.73 -12.05 -50.85
C ALA A 9 -17.44 -11.23 -52.11
N GLU A 10 -17.34 -9.90 -51.95
CA GLU A 10 -16.24 -9.08 -52.51
C GLU A 10 -16.32 -7.65 -51.98
N GLN A 11 -15.25 -7.14 -51.34
CA GLN A 11 -14.75 -5.76 -51.50
C GLN A 11 -13.57 -5.49 -50.57
N ASP A 12 -12.37 -5.79 -51.09
CA ASP A 12 -11.10 -5.31 -50.57
C ASP A 12 -10.36 -4.60 -51.72
N ARG A 13 -10.42 -3.26 -51.76
CA ARG A 13 -9.48 -2.44 -52.56
C ARG A 13 -9.61 -0.94 -52.28
N LYS A 14 -8.55 -0.38 -51.67
CA LYS A 14 -7.90 0.93 -51.95
C LYS A 14 -7.55 1.68 -50.66
N LYS A 15 -6.28 1.65 -50.27
CA LYS A 15 -5.55 2.83 -49.76
C LYS A 15 -4.04 2.62 -49.80
N ARG A 16 -3.42 3.04 -50.91
CA ARG A 16 -1.99 3.41 -51.00
C ARG A 16 -1.86 4.61 -51.95
N ARG A 17 -1.38 5.73 -51.41
CA ARG A 17 -0.55 6.81 -52.04
C ARG A 17 -0.50 7.97 -51.03
N ARG A 18 0.61 8.15 -50.31
CA ARG A 18 1.77 9.02 -50.61
C ARG A 18 1.39 10.49 -50.87
N ALA A 19 1.82 11.38 -49.99
CA ALA A 19 2.31 12.71 -50.35
C ALA A 19 3.33 13.20 -49.30
N ARG A 20 4.50 13.61 -49.79
CA ARG A 20 5.59 14.33 -49.09
C ARG A 20 5.41 15.84 -49.37
N ALA A 21 6.04 16.64 -48.50
CA ALA A 21 6.06 18.11 -48.33
C ALA A 21 6.26 19.01 -49.59
N PRO A 22 6.22 20.34 -49.41
CA PRO A 22 7.50 21.06 -49.28
C PRO A 22 7.57 22.16 -48.19
N LYS A 23 8.81 22.67 -48.01
CA LYS A 23 9.35 23.65 -47.04
C LYS A 23 9.36 25.10 -47.55
N HIS A 24 9.70 26.01 -46.63
CA HIS A 24 10.19 27.42 -46.70
C HIS A 24 9.17 28.46 -46.24
N GLY A 25 9.48 29.48 -45.42
CA GLY A 25 10.71 29.90 -44.76
C GLY A 25 10.53 31.26 -44.04
N GLN A 26 11.38 31.48 -43.03
CA GLN A 26 11.99 32.74 -42.55
C GLN A 26 11.26 33.79 -41.65
N SER A 27 12.08 34.24 -40.67
CA SER A 27 12.19 35.53 -39.93
C SER A 27 11.01 36.05 -39.10
N ALA A 28 11.09 36.06 -37.76
CA ALA A 28 11.84 36.98 -36.87
C ALA A 28 11.14 38.34 -36.68
N THR A 29 10.63 38.59 -35.47
CA THR A 29 10.73 39.89 -34.79
C THR A 29 10.74 39.70 -33.26
N SER A 30 11.61 40.51 -32.66
CA SER A 30 11.95 40.70 -31.26
C SER A 30 10.97 41.59 -30.47
N ARG A 31 11.18 41.63 -29.14
CA ARG A 31 10.75 42.60 -28.09
C ARG A 31 9.61 42.07 -27.21
N GLY A 32 9.67 42.10 -25.87
CA GLY A 32 10.64 42.76 -25.00
C GLY A 32 10.64 42.19 -23.58
N TRP A 33 11.81 42.32 -22.96
CA TRP A 33 12.01 42.27 -21.51
C TRP A 33 11.56 43.58 -20.89
N SER A 34 10.90 43.50 -19.74
CA SER A 34 10.90 44.59 -18.77
C SER A 34 10.54 44.08 -17.37
N SER A 35 11.59 44.05 -16.54
CA SER A 35 11.68 44.51 -15.13
C SER A 35 10.75 43.94 -14.04
N CYS A 36 11.41 43.30 -13.07
CA CYS A 36 11.03 43.22 -11.65
C CYS A 36 10.87 44.62 -11.01
N PRO A 37 10.25 44.67 -9.82
CA PRO A 37 11.06 45.08 -8.68
C PRO A 37 10.97 44.14 -7.46
N LEU A 38 12.05 44.24 -6.69
CA LEU A 38 12.43 43.58 -5.46
C LEU A 38 11.40 43.66 -4.34
N LEU A 39 11.34 42.62 -3.50
CA LEU A 39 11.33 42.75 -2.05
C LEU A 39 12.00 41.52 -1.42
N SER A 40 13.18 41.77 -0.87
CA SER A 40 14.06 40.85 -0.16
C SER A 40 13.61 40.67 1.28
N HIS A 41 13.42 39.45 1.77
CA HIS A 41 13.68 39.07 3.16
C HIS A 41 14.27 37.65 3.15
N GLY A 42 15.56 37.56 3.47
CA GLY A 42 16.32 36.31 3.49
C GLY A 42 16.27 35.61 4.83
N TYR A 43 16.37 34.29 4.80
CA TYR A 43 17.00 33.45 5.81
C TYR A 43 17.68 32.26 5.11
N PRO A 44 18.88 31.82 5.54
CA PRO A 44 19.74 30.87 4.82
C PRO A 44 19.37 29.39 5.04
N PRO A 45 19.88 28.47 4.21
CA PRO A 45 19.43 27.08 4.16
C PRO A 45 20.11 26.19 5.21
N LEU A 46 19.33 25.30 5.84
CA LEU A 46 19.83 24.20 6.68
C LEU A 46 20.10 22.97 5.81
N LEU A 47 21.38 22.58 5.71
CA LEU A 47 21.84 21.29 5.21
C LEU A 47 21.81 20.26 6.35
N PRO A 48 21.36 19.01 6.14
CA PRO A 48 21.51 17.96 7.14
C PRO A 48 22.94 17.37 7.09
N HIS A 49 23.60 17.41 8.24
CA HIS A 49 24.94 16.88 8.47
C HIS A 49 25.00 15.35 8.30
N GLY A 50 26.07 14.90 7.64
CA GLY A 50 26.52 13.53 7.63
C GLY A 50 27.16 13.14 8.96
N TYR A 51 26.94 11.88 9.34
CA TYR A 51 27.58 11.21 10.46
C TYR A 51 29.09 11.07 10.22
N THR A 52 29.90 11.50 11.18
CA THR A 52 31.27 10.99 11.38
C THR A 52 31.41 10.51 12.84
N PRO A 53 32.05 9.35 13.09
CA PRO A 53 32.06 8.72 14.40
C PRO A 53 33.10 9.35 15.35
N LEU A 54 32.68 9.52 16.62
CA LEU A 54 33.50 10.00 17.73
C LEU A 54 34.67 9.06 18.04
N LEU A 55 35.88 9.55 17.77
CA LEU A 55 37.12 9.11 18.41
C LEU A 55 37.12 9.56 19.88
N LYS A 56 37.33 8.62 20.81
CA LYS A 56 37.51 8.89 22.24
C LYS A 56 38.85 9.61 22.50
N PRO A 57 38.91 10.66 23.34
CA PRO A 57 40.13 11.02 24.04
C PRO A 57 40.18 10.36 25.42
N LYS A 58 41.36 9.83 25.73
CA LYS A 58 41.79 9.39 27.07
C LYS A 58 42.05 10.61 27.96
N GLY A 59 41.71 10.46 29.25
CA GLY A 59 42.47 10.99 30.39
C GLY A 59 42.44 12.49 30.65
N ALA A 60 41.75 12.91 31.71
CA ALA A 60 42.21 13.99 32.58
C ALA A 60 41.55 13.89 33.97
N VAL A 61 42.34 14.20 34.98
CA VAL A 61 42.16 13.99 36.42
C VAL A 61 41.32 15.12 37.04
N CYS A 62 40.66 14.77 38.15
CA CYS A 62 39.83 15.61 39.01
C CYS A 62 40.52 16.85 39.58
N ASN A 63 39.75 17.90 39.90
CA ASN A 63 39.98 18.69 41.09
C ASN A 63 38.69 19.38 41.59
N HIS A 64 38.59 19.49 42.91
CA HIS A 64 37.52 20.06 43.73
C HIS A 64 36.39 19.12 44.15
N GLY A 65 36.61 18.51 45.31
CA GLY A 65 35.61 17.76 46.06
C GLY A 65 34.62 18.66 46.78
N LEU A 66 33.37 18.22 46.76
CA LEU A 66 32.35 18.33 47.82
C LEU A 66 31.37 17.17 47.61
N PRO A 67 30.93 16.45 48.67
CA PRO A 67 30.03 15.30 48.53
C PRO A 67 28.56 15.73 48.46
N MET A 68 27.76 15.09 47.60
CA MET A 68 26.30 15.25 47.56
C MET A 68 25.61 14.04 48.22
N PRO A 69 24.53 14.25 49.00
CA PRO A 69 23.95 13.24 49.88
C PRO A 69 23.07 12.23 49.13
N HIS A 70 23.08 10.99 49.62
CA HIS A 70 22.20 9.90 49.19
C HIS A 70 20.72 10.23 49.40
N SER A 71 19.95 10.41 48.32
CA SER A 71 18.50 10.34 48.37
C SER A 71 18.04 8.91 48.08
N LYS A 72 17.40 8.29 49.08
CA LYS A 72 16.72 6.99 48.94
C LYS A 72 15.46 7.20 48.10
N THR A 73 15.45 6.73 46.85
CA THR A 73 14.20 6.56 46.10
C THR A 73 13.64 5.17 46.36
N MET A 74 12.46 5.10 46.98
CA MET A 74 11.67 3.87 47.07
C MET A 74 11.24 3.40 45.67
N PRO A 75 11.16 2.08 45.42
CA PRO A 75 10.63 1.57 44.16
C PRO A 75 9.12 1.83 44.10
N PRO A 76 8.57 2.29 42.97
CA PRO A 76 7.12 2.37 42.83
C PRO A 76 6.54 0.96 42.71
N VAL A 77 5.53 0.72 43.53
CA VAL A 77 4.66 -0.46 43.51
C VAL A 77 4.00 -0.60 42.14
N LEU A 78 4.26 -1.73 41.46
CA LEU A 78 3.60 -2.11 40.21
C LEU A 78 2.14 -2.49 40.51
N LEU A 79 1.20 -1.63 40.15
CA LEU A 79 -0.19 -2.02 39.92
C LEU A 79 -0.30 -2.35 38.43
N GLU A 80 -0.04 -3.61 38.08
CA GLU A 80 -0.25 -4.12 36.73
C GLU A 80 -1.74 -4.15 36.41
N GLY A 81 -2.17 -3.32 35.45
CA GLY A 81 -3.36 -3.65 34.67
C GLY A 81 -3.06 -4.84 33.76
N PRO A 82 -4.05 -5.65 33.35
CA PRO A 82 -3.78 -6.84 32.56
C PRO A 82 -3.13 -6.45 31.22
N PRO A 83 -2.01 -7.08 30.82
CA PRO A 83 -1.41 -6.84 29.52
C PRO A 83 -2.39 -7.27 28.41
N PRO A 84 -2.38 -6.60 27.24
CA PRO A 84 -3.12 -7.10 26.09
C PRO A 84 -2.66 -8.52 25.78
N LEU A 85 -3.62 -9.43 25.64
CA LEU A 85 -3.40 -10.84 25.34
C LEU A 85 -2.65 -10.97 24.00
N MET A 86 -1.32 -11.06 24.08
CA MET A 86 -0.53 -11.60 22.98
C MET A 86 -0.78 -13.11 22.94
N PRO A 87 -1.13 -13.70 21.79
CA PRO A 87 -1.08 -15.15 21.65
C PRO A 87 0.35 -15.60 21.93
N ARG A 88 0.52 -16.53 22.88
CA ARG A 88 1.83 -17.13 23.15
C ARG A 88 2.34 -17.80 21.88
N ARG A 89 3.67 -17.79 21.70
CA ARG A 89 4.40 -18.44 20.60
C ARG A 89 4.08 -19.95 20.47
N ASP A 90 3.56 -20.53 21.56
CA ASP A 90 3.19 -21.94 21.68
C ASP A 90 1.66 -22.15 21.76
N ALA A 91 0.85 -21.13 21.41
CA ALA A 91 -0.59 -21.29 21.34
C ALA A 91 -0.89 -22.45 20.38
N PRO A 92 -1.70 -23.45 20.81
CA PRO A 92 -2.07 -24.56 19.94
C PRO A 92 -2.53 -23.98 18.62
N ILE A 93 -2.00 -24.52 17.52
CA ILE A 93 -2.55 -24.32 16.19
C ILE A 93 -4.06 -24.49 16.39
N HIS A 94 -4.84 -23.42 16.20
CA HIS A 94 -6.27 -23.58 15.97
C HIS A 94 -6.33 -24.39 14.69
N ARG A 95 -6.30 -25.72 14.83
CA ARG A 95 -6.61 -26.62 13.75
C ARG A 95 -7.99 -26.18 13.32
N PRO A 96 -8.19 -25.85 12.03
CA PRO A 96 -9.52 -25.54 11.53
C PRO A 96 -10.44 -26.63 12.06
N ILE A 97 -11.43 -26.24 12.87
CA ILE A 97 -12.45 -27.19 13.29
C ILE A 97 -13.01 -27.75 11.98
N LYS A 98 -13.14 -29.08 11.86
CA LYS A 98 -13.60 -29.82 10.67
C LYS A 98 -15.07 -29.52 10.31
N ARG A 99 -15.51 -28.28 10.40
CA ARG A 99 -16.76 -27.77 9.85
C ARG A 99 -16.39 -27.06 8.57
N SER A 100 -17.07 -27.43 7.49
CA SER A 100 -16.91 -26.85 6.15
C SER A 100 -16.66 -25.35 6.26
N TRP A 101 -15.49 -24.93 5.81
CA TRP A 101 -14.96 -23.58 5.90
C TRP A 101 -15.65 -22.69 4.85
N MET A 102 -16.97 -22.55 5.02
CA MET A 102 -17.85 -21.84 4.11
C MET A 102 -18.60 -20.79 4.91
N PRO A 103 -18.18 -19.51 4.89
CA PRO A 103 -19.12 -18.45 5.19
C PRO A 103 -20.24 -18.60 4.17
N THR A 104 -21.49 -18.64 4.63
CA THR A 104 -22.64 -18.92 3.77
C THR A 104 -22.73 -17.94 2.60
N GLN A 105 -22.14 -16.73 2.73
CA GLN A 105 -21.91 -15.76 1.65
C GLN A 105 -20.66 -14.88 1.92
N PRO A 106 -19.85 -14.55 0.89
CA PRO A 106 -18.77 -13.57 1.03
C PRO A 106 -19.32 -12.15 1.28
N PRO A 107 -18.54 -11.24 1.89
CA PRO A 107 -18.90 -9.83 1.97
C PRO A 107 -19.28 -9.25 0.59
N PRO A 108 -20.25 -8.32 0.50
CA PRO A 108 -20.64 -7.76 -0.79
C PRO A 108 -19.49 -6.98 -1.43
N PHE A 109 -19.27 -7.20 -2.73
CA PHE A 109 -18.33 -6.41 -3.51
C PHE A 109 -19.03 -5.18 -4.08
N THR A 110 -18.83 -4.02 -3.46
CA THR A 110 -19.27 -2.72 -3.99
C THR A 110 -18.07 -1.79 -4.05
N LEU A 111 -17.63 -1.45 -5.26
CA LEU A 111 -16.52 -0.51 -5.45
C LEU A 111 -16.92 0.87 -4.90
N PRO A 112 -16.19 1.42 -3.91
CA PRO A 112 -16.52 2.73 -3.36
C PRO A 112 -16.21 3.83 -4.37
N ARG A 113 -16.66 5.05 -4.06
CA ARG A 113 -16.28 6.24 -4.84
C ARG A 113 -14.75 6.35 -4.88
N TRP A 114 -14.19 6.69 -6.03
CA TRP A 114 -12.76 7.01 -6.13
C TRP A 114 -12.52 8.48 -6.39
N VAL A 115 -11.40 8.99 -5.90
CA VAL A 115 -10.97 10.37 -6.10
C VAL A 115 -9.55 10.37 -6.65
N LEU A 116 -9.40 10.96 -7.83
CA LEU A 116 -8.11 11.30 -8.41
C LEU A 116 -7.77 12.74 -8.05
N THR A 117 -6.66 12.97 -7.37
CA THR A 117 -6.16 14.31 -7.10
C THR A 117 -4.68 14.44 -7.46
N TYR A 118 -4.34 15.53 -8.15
CA TYR A 118 -2.96 15.95 -8.40
C TYR A 118 -2.50 17.04 -7.44
N ASP A 119 -3.42 17.53 -6.59
CA ASP A 119 -3.14 18.56 -5.60
C ASP A 119 -2.69 17.91 -4.29
N ALA A 120 -1.52 18.31 -3.79
CA ALA A 120 -0.90 17.71 -2.62
C ALA A 120 -1.69 17.98 -1.33
N SER A 121 -2.30 19.16 -1.21
CA SER A 121 -3.11 19.54 -0.04
C SER A 121 -4.41 18.73 0.02
N THR A 122 -5.07 18.53 -1.12
CA THR A 122 -6.24 17.67 -1.24
C THR A 122 -5.89 16.22 -0.95
N LEU A 123 -4.75 15.73 -1.46
CA LEU A 123 -4.27 14.38 -1.17
C LEU A 123 -4.00 14.18 0.33
N GLN A 124 -3.29 15.13 0.95
CA GLN A 124 -3.03 15.16 2.38
C GLN A 124 -4.35 15.06 3.16
N HIS A 125 -5.32 15.91 2.84
CA HIS A 125 -6.60 15.96 3.54
C HIS A 125 -7.39 14.64 3.42
N LEU A 126 -7.49 14.08 2.21
CA LEU A 126 -8.20 12.80 1.98
C LEU A 126 -7.55 11.65 2.77
N ILE A 127 -6.22 11.59 2.81
CA ILE A 127 -5.53 10.54 3.57
C ILE A 127 -5.82 10.70 5.08
N GLN A 128 -5.74 11.93 5.60
CA GLN A 128 -5.96 12.19 7.02
C GLN A 128 -7.38 11.84 7.47
N THR A 129 -8.38 12.16 6.66
CA THR A 129 -9.79 12.02 7.06
C THR A 129 -10.37 10.66 6.74
N GLU A 130 -9.92 10.00 5.66
CA GLU A 130 -10.57 8.80 5.15
C GLU A 130 -9.74 7.52 5.25
N LEU A 131 -8.42 7.62 5.46
CA LEU A 131 -7.51 6.46 5.42
C LEU A 131 -6.72 6.25 6.72
N LEU A 132 -6.22 7.32 7.36
CA LEU A 132 -5.54 7.19 8.67
C LEU A 132 -6.42 6.59 9.79
N PRO A 133 -7.74 6.83 9.85
CA PRO A 133 -8.60 6.20 10.85
C PRO A 133 -8.82 4.70 10.63
N GLU A 134 -8.49 4.18 9.45
CA GLU A 134 -8.78 2.78 9.09
C GLU A 134 -7.69 1.85 9.60
N PRO A 135 -8.03 0.73 10.28
CA PRO A 135 -7.04 -0.24 10.74
C PRO A 135 -6.45 -1.07 9.58
N VAL A 136 -7.18 -1.18 8.47
CA VAL A 136 -6.80 -1.95 7.29
C VAL A 136 -7.21 -1.16 6.04
N ILE A 137 -6.29 -1.07 5.08
CA ILE A 137 -6.51 -0.43 3.79
C ILE A 137 -5.97 -1.29 2.66
N GLY A 138 -6.61 -1.22 1.49
CA GLY A 138 -6.05 -1.75 0.26
C GLY A 138 -4.94 -0.86 -0.27
N LEU A 139 -3.85 -1.46 -0.76
CA LEU A 139 -2.76 -0.75 -1.42
C LEU A 139 -2.37 -1.46 -2.70
N ASP A 140 -2.21 -0.68 -3.77
CA ASP A 140 -1.58 -1.10 -5.02
C ASP A 140 -0.79 0.08 -5.62
N ILE A 141 0.19 -0.20 -6.48
CA ILE A 141 0.96 0.82 -7.17
C ILE A 141 1.11 0.51 -8.65
N GLU A 142 1.19 1.58 -9.45
CA GLU A 142 1.32 1.45 -10.90
C GLU A 142 2.45 2.33 -11.43
N TRP A 143 3.15 1.84 -12.45
CA TRP A 143 4.30 2.53 -13.06
C TRP A 143 4.37 2.28 -14.56
N LYS A 144 4.98 3.20 -15.30
CA LYS A 144 5.15 3.04 -16.75
C LYS A 144 5.98 1.79 -17.05
N PRO A 145 5.51 0.83 -17.86
CA PRO A 145 6.29 -0.35 -18.17
C PRO A 145 7.49 -0.01 -19.05
N ILE A 146 8.54 -0.81 -18.89
CA ILE A 146 9.75 -0.75 -19.70
C ILE A 146 9.86 -2.04 -20.49
N PHE A 147 9.93 -1.92 -21.81
CA PHE A 147 9.98 -3.07 -22.72
C PHE A 147 11.40 -3.38 -23.23
N VAL A 148 12.38 -2.53 -22.88
CA VAL A 148 13.78 -2.69 -23.29
C VAL A 148 14.57 -3.30 -22.14
N LYS A 149 15.22 -4.44 -22.39
CA LYS A 149 16.06 -5.14 -21.41
C LYS A 149 17.24 -4.25 -20.99
N GLY A 150 17.55 -4.23 -19.69
CA GLY A 150 18.69 -3.49 -19.12
C GLY A 150 18.43 -2.03 -18.78
N GLN A 151 17.24 -1.49 -19.05
CA GLN A 151 16.87 -0.15 -18.59
C GLN A 151 16.49 -0.16 -17.09
N GLN A 152 16.76 0.97 -16.43
CA GLN A 152 16.40 1.18 -15.03
C GLN A 152 14.89 1.14 -14.85
N PRO A 153 14.35 0.47 -13.82
CA PRO A 153 12.90 0.40 -13.58
C PRO A 153 12.27 1.79 -13.49
N SER A 154 11.10 1.98 -14.11
CA SER A 154 10.36 3.23 -13.98
C SER A 154 10.01 3.51 -12.52
N PRO A 155 10.04 4.76 -12.08
CA PRO A 155 9.55 5.12 -10.74
C PRO A 155 8.05 4.85 -10.64
N VAL A 156 7.56 4.73 -9.40
CA VAL A 156 6.14 4.68 -9.06
C VAL A 156 5.44 5.90 -9.66
N GLY A 157 4.45 5.62 -10.50
CA GLY A 157 3.61 6.62 -11.17
C GLY A 157 2.42 7.01 -10.31
N LEU A 158 1.73 6.01 -9.77
CA LEU A 158 0.49 6.11 -9.04
C LEU A 158 0.56 5.22 -7.79
N ILE A 159 0.11 5.73 -6.65
CA ILE A 159 -0.22 4.93 -5.46
C ILE A 159 -1.74 4.93 -5.33
N GLN A 160 -2.33 3.77 -5.08
CA GLN A 160 -3.75 3.59 -4.87
C GLN A 160 -4.01 3.12 -3.45
N LEU A 161 -4.95 3.79 -2.76
CA LEU A 161 -5.26 3.51 -1.36
C LEU A 161 -6.76 3.36 -1.20
N ALA A 162 -7.21 2.20 -0.76
CA ALA A 162 -8.63 1.89 -0.63
C ALA A 162 -9.02 1.69 0.84
N SER A 163 -10.11 2.31 1.25
CA SER A 163 -10.90 1.89 2.41
C SER A 163 -12.26 1.38 1.93
N HIS A 164 -13.12 0.96 2.87
CA HIS A 164 -14.49 0.61 2.55
C HIS A 164 -15.34 1.81 2.08
N ARG A 165 -14.87 3.05 2.27
CA ARG A 165 -15.61 4.29 1.93
C ARG A 165 -15.10 4.99 0.67
N ILE A 166 -13.80 4.90 0.39
CA ILE A 166 -13.17 5.65 -0.71
C ILE A 166 -11.98 4.89 -1.29
N VAL A 167 -11.71 5.12 -2.58
CA VAL A 167 -10.38 4.88 -3.15
C VAL A 167 -9.70 6.19 -3.51
N VAL A 168 -8.52 6.45 -2.95
CA VAL A 168 -7.69 7.61 -3.29
C VAL A 168 -6.66 7.19 -4.33
N LEU A 169 -6.70 7.83 -5.49
CA LEU A 169 -5.73 7.67 -6.56
C LEU A 169 -4.74 8.83 -6.48
N ALA A 170 -3.50 8.52 -6.11
CA ALA A 170 -2.44 9.49 -5.80
C ALA A 170 -1.31 9.43 -6.85
N PRO A 171 -1.34 10.27 -7.91
CA PRO A 171 -0.26 10.33 -8.90
C PRO A 171 0.98 10.96 -8.26
N VAL A 172 1.87 10.13 -7.75
CA VAL A 172 3.02 10.56 -6.95
C VAL A 172 4.22 11.01 -7.79
N ARG A 173 4.29 10.61 -9.07
CA ARG A 173 5.43 10.94 -9.93
C ARG A 173 5.68 12.44 -10.10
N HIS A 174 4.62 13.23 -10.06
CA HIS A 174 4.68 14.69 -10.27
C HIS A 174 4.73 15.49 -8.97
N LEU A 175 4.73 14.80 -7.81
CA LEU A 175 4.88 15.44 -6.52
C LEU A 175 6.36 15.71 -6.25
N ARG A 176 6.64 16.86 -5.62
CA ARG A 176 8.01 17.18 -5.16
C ARG A 176 8.46 16.27 -4.02
N ALA A 177 7.51 15.90 -3.16
CA ALA A 177 7.69 14.98 -2.04
C ALA A 177 6.35 14.32 -1.72
N LEU A 178 6.38 13.19 -1.01
CA LEU A 178 5.16 12.59 -0.47
C LEU A 178 4.54 13.54 0.58
N PRO A 179 3.21 13.74 0.57
CA PRO A 179 2.54 14.46 1.65
C PRO A 179 2.79 13.77 3.00
N PRO A 180 2.94 14.52 4.12
CA PRO A 180 3.21 13.94 5.43
C PRO A 180 2.23 12.83 5.85
N ALA A 181 0.94 12.95 5.53
CA ALA A 181 -0.05 11.93 5.88
C ALA A 181 0.12 10.65 5.07
N LEU A 182 0.58 10.75 3.82
CA LEU A 182 0.90 9.57 3.01
C LEU A 182 2.11 8.84 3.59
N LEU A 183 3.13 9.60 4.01
CA LEU A 183 4.30 9.03 4.67
C LEU A 183 3.90 8.32 5.97
N GLU A 184 3.15 9.00 6.83
CA GLU A 184 2.61 8.47 8.08
C GLU A 184 1.86 7.16 7.86
N LEU A 185 0.95 7.12 6.89
CA LEU A 185 0.18 5.93 6.54
C LEU A 185 1.07 4.76 6.09
N LEU A 186 2.07 5.02 5.24
CA LEU A 186 2.96 3.98 4.69
C LEU A 186 3.85 3.37 5.79
N VAL A 187 4.40 4.18 6.69
CA VAL A 187 5.29 3.73 7.77
C VAL A 187 4.55 3.30 9.04
N SER A 188 3.24 3.54 9.13
CA SER A 188 2.46 3.21 10.32
C SER A 188 2.39 1.69 10.54
N PRO A 189 2.80 1.19 11.72
CA PRO A 189 2.61 -0.20 12.09
C PRO A 189 1.16 -0.52 12.49
N ARG A 190 0.35 0.51 12.75
CA ARG A 190 -1.04 0.38 13.21
C ARG A 190 -2.04 0.18 12.07
N ILE A 191 -1.65 0.54 10.85
CA ILE A 191 -2.49 0.45 9.65
C ILE A 191 -1.93 -0.68 8.78
N PHE A 192 -2.72 -1.73 8.61
CA PHE A 192 -2.38 -2.84 7.71
C PHE A 192 -2.66 -2.46 6.27
N LYS A 193 -1.65 -2.62 5.41
CA LYS A 193 -1.80 -2.48 3.97
C LYS A 193 -1.97 -3.88 3.38
N VAL A 194 -3.04 -4.11 2.63
CA VAL A 194 -3.33 -5.42 2.01
C VAL A 194 -3.41 -5.29 0.50
N GLY A 195 -2.92 -6.32 -0.19
CA GLY A 195 -2.80 -6.34 -1.65
C GLY A 195 -2.24 -7.68 -2.13
N CYS A 196 -1.98 -7.79 -3.42
CA CYS A 196 -1.41 -8.98 -4.04
C CYS A 196 -0.09 -8.59 -4.74
N GLY A 197 1.02 -9.23 -4.39
CA GLY A 197 2.36 -8.74 -4.71
C GLY A 197 2.76 -7.53 -3.86
N ILE A 198 2.14 -7.35 -2.69
CA ILE A 198 2.26 -6.11 -1.92
C ILE A 198 3.66 -5.90 -1.34
N LYS A 199 4.41 -6.99 -1.11
CA LYS A 199 5.79 -6.91 -0.62
C LYS A 199 6.70 -6.27 -1.68
N GLU A 200 6.52 -6.62 -2.94
CA GLU A 200 7.22 -6.03 -4.07
C GLU A 200 6.88 -4.54 -4.20
N ASP A 201 5.60 -4.19 -4.02
CA ASP A 201 5.13 -2.81 -4.08
C ASP A 201 5.71 -1.97 -2.93
N ALA A 202 5.61 -2.46 -1.70
CA ALA A 202 6.20 -1.84 -0.52
C ALA A 202 7.71 -1.64 -0.68
N THR A 203 8.42 -2.65 -1.22
CA THR A 203 9.86 -2.56 -1.52
C THR A 203 10.16 -1.48 -2.56
N LYS A 204 9.33 -1.36 -3.59
CA LYS A 204 9.50 -0.35 -4.64
C LYS A 204 9.28 1.06 -4.09
N ILE A 205 8.25 1.26 -3.27
CA ILE A 205 7.98 2.53 -2.58
C ILE A 205 9.15 2.87 -1.64
N ALA A 206 9.57 1.92 -0.80
CA ALA A 206 10.66 2.08 0.17
C ALA A 206 11.95 2.55 -0.50
N ARG A 207 12.35 1.89 -1.60
CA ARG A 207 13.54 2.26 -2.37
C ARG A 207 13.44 3.64 -3.01
N GLN A 208 12.27 3.99 -3.54
CA GLN A 208 12.09 5.27 -4.23
C GLN A 208 12.11 6.46 -3.28
N TYR A 209 11.51 6.31 -2.09
CA TYR A 209 11.33 7.43 -1.16
C TYR A 209 12.27 7.38 0.06
N GLY A 210 13.11 6.35 0.17
CA GLY A 210 14.03 6.18 1.30
C GLY A 210 13.29 5.95 2.62
N ILE A 211 12.20 5.19 2.58
CA ILE A 211 11.34 4.92 3.75
C ILE A 211 11.28 3.42 4.03
N GLU A 212 10.77 3.07 5.20
CA GLU A 212 10.48 1.69 5.58
C GLU A 212 8.97 1.52 5.74
N CYS A 213 8.34 0.92 4.72
CA CYS A 213 6.92 0.59 4.80
C CYS A 213 6.70 -0.50 5.87
N ALA A 214 5.75 -0.29 6.78
CA ALA A 214 5.43 -1.24 7.85
C ALA A 214 4.10 -1.96 7.58
N SER A 215 3.80 -3.04 8.31
CA SER A 215 2.48 -3.70 8.36
C SER A 215 1.80 -3.88 7.00
N PHE A 216 2.32 -4.77 6.18
CA PHE A 216 1.68 -5.22 4.95
C PHE A 216 1.40 -6.73 5.02
N CYS A 217 0.36 -7.18 4.32
CA CYS A 217 -0.03 -8.59 4.28
C CYS A 217 -0.50 -8.95 2.86
N ASP A 218 0.09 -10.00 2.30
CA ASP A 218 -0.19 -10.42 0.92
C ASP A 218 -1.38 -11.39 0.86
N VAL A 219 -2.48 -10.96 0.24
CA VAL A 219 -3.68 -11.81 0.17
C VAL A 219 -3.47 -13.07 -0.67
N GLY A 220 -2.55 -13.03 -1.63
CA GLY A 220 -2.14 -14.19 -2.41
C GLY A 220 -1.35 -15.19 -1.58
N GLY A 221 -0.39 -14.70 -0.79
CA GLY A 221 0.38 -15.49 0.17
C GLY A 221 -0.48 -16.14 1.25
N VAL A 222 -1.44 -15.38 1.80
CA VAL A 222 -2.46 -15.92 2.71
C VAL A 222 -3.26 -17.03 2.03
N ALA A 223 -3.83 -16.77 0.86
CA ALA A 223 -4.62 -17.75 0.12
C ALA A 223 -3.81 -19.01 -0.23
N GLU A 224 -2.52 -18.87 -0.55
CA GLU A 224 -1.64 -20.01 -0.81
C GLU A 224 -1.52 -20.92 0.40
N ARG A 225 -1.23 -20.35 1.58
CA ARG A 225 -1.12 -21.12 2.83
C ARG A 225 -2.43 -21.78 3.21
N LEU A 226 -3.54 -21.05 3.10
CA LEU A 226 -4.85 -21.58 3.47
C LEU A 226 -5.23 -22.81 2.65
N GLN A 227 -4.90 -22.84 1.36
CA GLN A 227 -5.14 -24.00 0.49
C GLN A 227 -4.26 -25.22 0.80
N GLN A 228 -3.20 -25.06 1.59
CA GLN A 228 -2.34 -26.16 2.01
C GLN A 228 -2.89 -26.89 3.25
N LEU A 229 -3.87 -26.32 3.95
CA LEU A 229 -4.46 -26.96 5.13
C LEU A 229 -5.47 -28.02 4.68
N ASP A 230 -5.41 -29.18 5.32
CA ASP A 230 -6.31 -30.30 5.01
C ASP A 230 -7.79 -29.90 5.16
N GLY A 231 -8.58 -30.21 4.12
CA GLY A 231 -10.01 -29.92 4.09
C GLY A 231 -10.38 -28.48 3.71
N MET A 232 -9.40 -27.65 3.34
CA MET A 232 -9.66 -26.30 2.85
C MET A 232 -10.01 -26.30 1.36
N THR A 233 -11.11 -25.66 1.01
CA THR A 233 -11.52 -25.46 -0.39
C THR A 233 -12.23 -24.13 -0.51
N PHE A 234 -11.88 -23.35 -1.54
CA PHE A 234 -12.53 -22.06 -1.80
C PHE A 234 -13.98 -22.24 -2.28
N PRO A 235 -14.86 -21.23 -2.12
CA PRO A 235 -16.24 -21.34 -2.59
C PRO A 235 -16.34 -21.65 -4.08
N GLY A 236 -17.22 -22.58 -4.45
CA GLY A 236 -17.43 -22.96 -5.85
C GLY A 236 -16.24 -23.66 -6.52
N VAL A 237 -15.29 -24.16 -5.74
CA VAL A 237 -14.14 -24.94 -6.21
C VAL A 237 -14.31 -26.38 -5.74
N GLU A 238 -13.96 -27.34 -6.61
CA GLU A 238 -14.04 -28.76 -6.26
C GLU A 238 -13.05 -29.12 -5.15
N ALA A 239 -13.39 -30.14 -4.36
CA ALA A 239 -12.51 -30.61 -3.29
C ALA A 239 -11.10 -30.95 -3.84
N ASN A 240 -10.06 -30.48 -3.15
CA ASN A 240 -8.64 -30.63 -3.54
C ASN A 240 -8.19 -29.88 -4.80
N GLN A 241 -9.03 -29.05 -5.41
CA GLN A 241 -8.62 -28.19 -6.52
C GLN A 241 -8.02 -26.87 -5.99
N ARG A 242 -6.85 -26.50 -6.54
CA ARG A 242 -6.18 -25.24 -6.19
C ARG A 242 -6.69 -24.09 -7.05
N VAL A 243 -6.84 -22.93 -6.43
CA VAL A 243 -7.14 -21.63 -7.04
C VAL A 243 -5.85 -20.86 -7.24
N GLY A 244 -5.76 -20.13 -8.35
CA GLY A 244 -4.67 -19.17 -8.57
C GLY A 244 -4.68 -18.06 -7.52
N VAL A 245 -3.51 -17.69 -7.03
CA VAL A 245 -3.34 -16.73 -5.92
C VAL A 245 -3.35 -15.26 -6.35
N GLY A 246 -3.54 -14.98 -7.64
CA GLY A 246 -3.68 -13.62 -8.14
C GLY A 246 -5.08 -13.06 -7.92
N LEU A 247 -5.20 -11.73 -7.80
CA LEU A 247 -6.47 -11.02 -7.54
C LEU A 247 -7.65 -11.53 -8.37
N LYS A 248 -7.47 -11.71 -9.69
CA LYS A 248 -8.54 -12.18 -10.59
C LYS A 248 -9.03 -13.58 -10.23
N SER A 249 -8.11 -14.50 -9.96
CA SER A 249 -8.44 -15.90 -9.67
C SER A 249 -9.05 -16.04 -8.28
N LEU A 250 -8.50 -15.35 -7.28
CA LEU A 250 -9.07 -15.33 -5.94
C LEU A 250 -10.45 -14.70 -5.92
N ALA A 251 -10.65 -13.57 -6.60
CA ALA A 251 -11.97 -12.94 -6.64
C ALA A 251 -13.02 -13.84 -7.32
N ALA A 252 -12.64 -14.53 -8.39
CA ALA A 252 -13.53 -15.48 -9.07
C ALA A 252 -13.95 -16.63 -8.15
N ALA A 253 -13.05 -17.10 -7.27
CA ALA A 253 -13.37 -18.11 -6.26
C ALA A 253 -14.31 -17.61 -5.15
N PHE A 254 -14.52 -16.29 -5.03
CA PHE A 254 -15.56 -15.69 -4.20
C PHE A 254 -16.74 -15.17 -5.03
N GLY A 255 -16.90 -15.65 -6.27
CA GLY A 255 -18.01 -15.29 -7.15
C GLY A 255 -17.90 -13.92 -7.81
N GLN A 256 -16.77 -13.22 -7.66
CA GLN A 256 -16.57 -11.88 -8.23
C GLN A 256 -15.71 -11.93 -9.50
N THR A 257 -16.25 -11.42 -10.60
CA THR A 257 -15.49 -11.26 -11.85
C THR A 257 -14.83 -9.87 -11.89
N ILE A 258 -13.53 -9.85 -12.15
CA ILE A 258 -12.75 -8.62 -12.33
C ILE A 258 -12.06 -8.64 -13.69
N ALA A 259 -12.13 -7.52 -14.40
CA ALA A 259 -11.46 -7.34 -15.68
C ALA A 259 -10.08 -6.70 -15.47
N LYS A 260 -9.02 -7.41 -15.86
CA LYS A 260 -7.64 -6.86 -15.85
C LYS A 260 -7.08 -6.74 -17.28
N PRO A 261 -7.54 -5.76 -18.09
CA PRO A 261 -7.07 -5.59 -19.46
C PRO A 261 -5.58 -5.22 -19.48
N LYS A 262 -4.76 -6.04 -20.13
CA LYS A 262 -3.32 -5.79 -20.29
C LYS A 262 -2.99 -4.46 -20.97
N SER A 263 -3.91 -3.94 -21.78
CA SER A 263 -3.78 -2.62 -22.41
C SER A 263 -3.82 -1.47 -21.41
N VAL A 264 -4.46 -1.65 -20.25
CA VAL A 264 -4.49 -0.67 -19.16
C VAL A 264 -3.34 -0.90 -18.20
N SER A 265 -3.12 -2.14 -17.74
CA SER A 265 -2.03 -2.44 -16.79
C SER A 265 -0.64 -2.14 -17.37
N LYS A 266 -0.46 -2.25 -18.69
CA LYS A 266 0.78 -1.87 -19.39
C LYS A 266 0.71 -0.47 -20.03
N SER A 267 -0.15 0.41 -19.53
CA SER A 267 -0.28 1.78 -20.04
C SER A 267 0.75 2.72 -19.41
N ASN A 268 0.78 3.98 -19.86
CA ASN A 268 1.62 5.00 -19.24
C ASN A 268 0.94 5.56 -17.98
N TRP A 269 1.32 5.05 -16.81
CA TRP A 269 0.82 5.48 -15.50
C TRP A 269 1.40 6.80 -14.99
N GLU A 270 2.33 7.40 -15.74
CA GLU A 270 2.84 8.75 -15.47
C GLU A 270 2.04 9.82 -16.23
N ALA A 271 1.08 9.41 -17.07
CA ALA A 271 0.29 10.30 -17.88
C ALA A 271 -0.56 11.24 -17.01
N ARG A 272 -0.64 12.50 -17.44
CA ARG A 272 -1.50 13.52 -16.82
C ARG A 272 -2.34 14.18 -17.92
N PRO A 273 -3.67 14.08 -17.88
CA PRO A 273 -4.47 13.33 -16.91
C PRO A 273 -4.46 11.81 -17.17
N LEU A 274 -4.66 11.01 -16.12
CA LEU A 274 -5.04 9.60 -16.22
C LEU A 274 -6.44 9.46 -16.84
N SER A 275 -6.58 8.55 -17.80
CA SER A 275 -7.86 8.25 -18.44
C SER A 275 -8.86 7.62 -17.45
N GLN A 276 -10.16 7.73 -17.73
CA GLN A 276 -11.19 7.09 -16.90
C GLN A 276 -11.01 5.56 -16.78
N LYS A 277 -10.50 4.91 -17.83
CA LYS A 277 -10.19 3.48 -17.82
C LYS A 277 -9.06 3.15 -16.85
N GLN A 278 -7.99 3.95 -16.83
CA GLN A 278 -6.89 3.82 -15.87
C GLN A 278 -7.38 4.06 -14.44
N GLN A 279 -8.18 5.11 -14.23
CA GLN A 279 -8.73 5.43 -12.90
C GLN A 279 -9.58 4.29 -12.34
N ARG A 280 -10.52 3.77 -13.14
CA ARG A 280 -11.38 2.67 -12.71
C ARG A 280 -10.57 1.40 -12.44
N TYR A 281 -9.64 1.04 -13.33
CA TYR A 281 -8.76 -0.10 -13.13
C TYR A 281 -7.98 0.00 -11.82
N ALA A 282 -7.35 1.16 -11.57
CA ALA A 282 -6.54 1.38 -10.40
C ALA A 282 -7.37 1.41 -9.11
N ALA A 283 -8.61 1.90 -9.18
CA ALA A 283 -9.53 1.86 -8.06
C ALA A 283 -9.97 0.43 -7.73
N GLU A 284 -10.30 -0.37 -8.75
CA GLU A 284 -10.69 -1.77 -8.60
C GLU A 284 -9.53 -2.61 -8.04
N ASP A 285 -8.30 -2.44 -8.53
CA ASP A 285 -7.16 -3.26 -8.09
C ASP A 285 -6.82 -3.07 -6.60
N ALA A 286 -6.79 -1.84 -6.11
CA ALA A 286 -6.55 -1.58 -4.68
C ALA A 286 -7.72 -2.06 -3.80
N TYR A 287 -8.96 -1.84 -4.22
CA TYR A 287 -10.14 -2.23 -3.43
C TYR A 287 -10.33 -3.74 -3.37
N VAL A 288 -10.05 -4.47 -4.46
CA VAL A 288 -10.16 -5.93 -4.49
C VAL A 288 -9.20 -6.58 -3.50
N GLY A 289 -8.00 -6.04 -3.33
CA GLY A 289 -7.06 -6.51 -2.30
C GLY A 289 -7.68 -6.44 -0.90
N LEU A 290 -8.27 -5.30 -0.55
CA LEU A 290 -8.98 -5.11 0.72
C LEU A 290 -10.16 -6.07 0.88
N TRP A 291 -11.00 -6.18 -0.14
CA TRP A 291 -12.17 -7.06 -0.12
C TRP A 291 -11.78 -8.54 0.01
N LEU A 292 -10.74 -8.99 -0.70
CA LEU A 292 -10.22 -10.35 -0.57
C LEU A 292 -9.68 -10.64 0.82
N ALA A 293 -9.00 -9.68 1.47
CA ALA A 293 -8.59 -9.83 2.85
C ALA A 293 -9.81 -10.05 3.77
N SER A 294 -10.90 -9.29 3.55
CA SER A 294 -12.17 -9.50 4.28
C SER A 294 -12.80 -10.87 3.99
N CYS A 295 -12.77 -11.34 2.75
CA CYS A 295 -13.29 -12.67 2.38
C CYS A 295 -12.50 -13.80 3.04
N LEU A 296 -11.16 -13.73 3.00
CA LEU A 296 -10.28 -14.73 3.61
C LEU A 296 -10.41 -14.73 5.14
N HIS A 297 -10.57 -13.55 5.75
CA HIS A 297 -10.83 -13.41 7.17
C HIS A 297 -12.19 -13.98 7.55
N ALA A 298 -13.26 -13.58 6.87
CA ALA A 298 -14.62 -14.04 7.15
C ALA A 298 -14.82 -15.54 6.91
N ALA A 299 -13.99 -16.13 6.04
CA ALA A 299 -14.01 -17.55 5.85
C ALA A 299 -13.32 -18.31 6.99
N GLN A 300 -12.42 -17.67 7.75
CA GLN A 300 -11.81 -18.28 8.93
C GLN A 300 -12.83 -18.33 10.08
N ASP A 301 -12.94 -19.50 10.72
CA ASP A 301 -13.55 -19.62 12.05
C ASP A 301 -12.55 -19.08 13.09
N THR A 302 -12.44 -17.75 13.16
CA THR A 302 -11.51 -17.04 14.04
C THR A 302 -12.22 -15.99 14.88
N GLU A 303 -11.88 -15.92 16.17
CA GLU A 303 -12.35 -14.86 17.07
C GLU A 303 -11.57 -13.55 16.90
N LEU A 304 -10.46 -13.56 16.15
CA LEU A 304 -9.67 -12.37 15.90
C LEU A 304 -10.41 -11.41 14.97
N SER A 305 -10.41 -10.13 15.32
CA SER A 305 -10.75 -9.09 14.34
C SER A 305 -9.71 -9.06 13.21
N ILE A 306 -10.08 -8.47 12.06
CA ILE A 306 -9.27 -8.53 10.85
C ILE A 306 -7.84 -8.00 11.01
N GLY A 307 -7.62 -6.95 11.82
CA GLY A 307 -6.28 -6.39 12.06
C GLY A 307 -5.33 -7.38 12.76
N PRO A 308 -5.64 -7.84 13.98
CA PRO A 308 -4.90 -8.90 14.66
C PRO A 308 -4.76 -10.19 13.84
N TRP A 309 -5.79 -10.55 13.08
CA TRP A 309 -5.72 -11.70 12.17
C TRP A 309 -4.68 -11.48 11.06
N LEU A 310 -4.67 -10.31 10.41
CA LEU A 310 -3.67 -9.96 9.39
C LEU A 310 -2.26 -9.90 9.96
N LEU A 311 -2.10 -9.48 11.22
CA LEU A 311 -0.82 -9.54 11.92
C LEU A 311 -0.33 -10.98 12.07
N ASP A 312 -1.18 -11.89 12.54
CA ASP A 312 -0.87 -13.32 12.62
C ASP A 312 -0.50 -13.87 11.23
N GLN A 313 -1.25 -13.51 10.19
CA GLN A 313 -0.95 -13.91 8.82
C GLN A 313 0.41 -13.38 8.32
N ALA A 314 0.71 -12.09 8.54
CA ALA A 314 1.97 -11.49 8.13
C ALA A 314 3.17 -12.10 8.89
N CYS A 315 2.99 -12.45 10.16
CA CYS A 315 4.03 -13.16 10.93
C CYS A 315 4.32 -14.55 10.34
N ARG A 316 3.29 -15.27 9.86
CA ARG A 316 3.42 -16.58 9.21
C ARG A 316 4.10 -16.50 7.84
N GLU A 317 3.95 -15.39 7.11
CA GLU A 317 4.74 -15.10 5.89
C GLU A 317 6.23 -14.97 6.21
N GLY A 318 6.55 -14.55 7.42
CA GLY A 318 7.91 -14.33 7.92
C GLY A 318 8.57 -15.53 8.61
N GLU A 319 7.98 -16.73 8.59
CA GLU A 319 8.61 -17.98 9.10
C GLU A 319 9.76 -18.51 8.21
N GLY A 320 10.40 -17.59 7.49
CA GLY A 320 11.76 -17.71 6.96
C GLY A 320 12.45 -16.34 7.08
N GLU A 321 12.70 -15.91 8.31
CA GLU A 321 13.54 -14.78 8.74
C GLU A 321 13.18 -13.38 8.15
N ILE A 322 13.26 -12.34 8.99
CA ILE A 322 13.28 -10.90 8.65
C ILE A 322 11.93 -10.15 8.63
N GLY A 323 10.75 -10.77 8.43
CA GLY A 323 9.47 -10.02 8.37
C GLY A 323 8.78 -9.69 9.71
N ALA A 324 8.76 -10.66 10.63
CA ALA A 324 7.91 -10.59 11.84
C ALA A 324 8.47 -9.69 12.96
N CYS A 325 9.80 -9.51 13.02
CA CYS A 325 10.46 -8.82 14.15
C CYS A 325 10.19 -7.30 14.14
N GLN A 326 9.89 -6.71 12.98
CA GLN A 326 9.66 -5.27 12.87
C GLN A 326 8.22 -4.86 13.22
N VAL A 327 7.23 -5.70 12.90
CA VAL A 327 5.80 -5.42 13.13
C VAL A 327 5.44 -5.53 14.62
N ALA A 328 5.89 -6.59 15.30
CA ALA A 328 5.65 -6.77 16.73
C ALA A 328 6.38 -5.72 17.59
N ALA A 329 7.62 -5.39 17.24
CA ALA A 329 8.39 -4.37 17.96
C ALA A 329 7.85 -2.94 17.74
N ALA A 330 7.29 -2.64 16.58
CA ALA A 330 6.67 -1.34 16.30
C ALA A 330 5.31 -1.17 17.00
N ALA A 331 4.51 -2.24 17.11
CA ALA A 331 3.26 -2.24 17.88
C ALA A 331 3.50 -2.01 19.39
N SER A 332 4.55 -2.64 19.95
CA SER A 332 4.94 -2.44 21.36
C SER A 332 5.39 -0.99 21.62
N ARG A 333 6.26 -0.43 20.77
CA ARG A 333 6.75 0.95 20.91
C ARG A 333 5.66 2.02 20.72
N ALA A 334 4.62 1.72 19.95
CA ALA A 334 3.51 2.65 19.75
C ALA A 334 2.55 2.68 20.96
N ALA A 335 2.48 1.61 21.76
CA ALA A 335 1.68 1.57 22.98
C ALA A 335 2.29 2.43 24.11
N ASP A 336 3.61 2.55 24.13
CA ASP A 336 4.36 3.30 25.14
C ASP A 336 4.36 4.84 24.91
N GLY A 337 3.80 5.33 23.79
CA GLY A 337 3.90 6.73 23.35
C GLY A 337 2.64 7.59 23.43
N ALA A 338 1.51 7.10 23.97
CA ALA A 338 0.26 7.87 24.01
C ALA A 338 0.17 8.76 25.28
N PRO A 339 -0.02 10.09 25.16
CA PRO A 339 -0.24 10.96 26.32
C PRO A 339 -1.67 10.76 26.85
N THR A 340 -1.78 10.35 28.11
CA THR A 340 -3.07 10.18 28.79
C THR A 340 -3.66 11.54 29.17
N GLN A 341 -4.80 11.90 28.59
CA GLN A 341 -5.61 13.03 29.06
C GLN A 341 -6.14 12.73 30.47
N LYS A 342 -5.69 13.52 31.45
CA LYS A 342 -6.27 13.54 32.80
C LYS A 342 -7.68 14.13 32.74
N ARG A 343 -8.70 13.33 33.05
CA ARG A 343 -10.02 13.83 33.48
C ARG A 343 -9.86 14.46 34.86
N ALA A 344 -9.97 15.79 34.94
CA ALA A 344 -10.20 16.48 36.20
C ALA A 344 -11.63 16.16 36.67
N ARG A 345 -11.76 15.58 37.87
CA ARG A 345 -13.01 15.56 38.62
C ARG A 345 -13.12 16.87 39.39
N LEU A 346 -14.23 17.59 39.21
CA LEU A 346 -14.85 18.46 40.20
C LEU A 346 -16.28 17.95 40.41
#